data_AF-A0AAW8FWP5-F1
#
_entry.id   AF-A0AAW8FWP5-F1
#
_cell.length_a   1.000
_cell.length_b   1.000
_cell.length_c   1.000
_cell.angle_alpha   90.00
_cell.angle_beta   90.00
_cell.angle_gamma   90.00
#
_symmetry.space_group_name_H-M   'P 1'
#
loop_
_entity.id
_entity.type
_entity.pdbx_description
1 polymer ?
#
loop_
_entity_poly.entity_id
_entity_poly.type
_entity_poly.pdbx_seq_one_letter_code
_entity_poly.pdbx_strand_id
1 'polypeptide(L)'
;MTGLSMDAQVGILTTSPTRILDVNGDARVRVLSDILMPNVSQVLVTDTSGLLQQATPIDVLYSSGLYNRNAGSNNYWTGIYVGSKACRLDFTGRIADYSTDFTFSVFYKIGTGFQMVSQNVVTINPNDATSFYVNWGSVNYLFRFTLTGNTASVQATNAGWCQGTFRSIPIMD
;
A
#
# COMPACT_ATOMS: atom_id res chain seq x y z
N MET A 1 19.38 14.66 -47.09
CA MET A 1 18.67 14.20 -45.87
C MET A 1 18.01 12.88 -46.23
N THR A 2 18.59 11.76 -45.83
CA THR A 2 18.06 10.41 -46.10
C THR A 2 16.86 10.16 -45.19
N GLY A 3 15.69 9.94 -45.78
CA GLY A 3 14.44 9.67 -45.07
C GLY A 3 13.82 8.35 -45.56
N LEU A 4 13.45 7.50 -44.60
CA LEU A 4 12.78 6.20 -44.69
C LEU A 4 13.49 5.14 -45.56
N SER A 5 14.49 4.52 -44.95
CA SER A 5 15.05 3.23 -45.33
C SER A 5 14.20 2.11 -44.73
N MET A 6 13.38 1.44 -45.55
CA MET A 6 12.76 0.09 -45.38
C MET A 6 12.12 -0.33 -44.04
N ASP A 7 11.91 0.59 -43.10
CA ASP A 7 11.00 0.47 -41.96
C ASP A 7 9.68 1.20 -42.28
N ALA A 8 8.77 0.47 -42.94
CA ALA A 8 7.42 0.91 -43.26
C ALA A 8 6.60 1.24 -41.99
N GLN A 9 5.75 2.27 -42.08
CA GLN A 9 4.90 2.76 -41.00
C GLN A 9 3.94 1.69 -40.43
N VAL A 10 3.75 1.73 -39.11
CA VAL A 10 2.65 1.11 -38.36
C VAL A 10 1.45 2.05 -38.39
N GLY A 11 0.27 1.53 -38.76
CA GLY A 11 -0.91 2.36 -39.01
C GLY A 11 -1.63 2.88 -37.76
N ILE A 12 -1.88 4.19 -37.73
CA ILE A 12 -2.83 4.86 -36.84
C ILE A 12 -3.87 5.53 -37.75
N LEU A 13 -5.17 5.21 -37.57
CA LEU A 13 -6.34 5.46 -38.45
C LEU A 13 -6.55 4.44 -39.61
N THR A 14 -6.12 3.19 -39.44
CA THR A 14 -6.52 2.04 -40.29
C THR A 14 -7.09 0.92 -39.43
N THR A 15 -8.10 0.19 -39.92
CA THR A 15 -8.76 -0.91 -39.20
C THR A 15 -8.00 -2.23 -39.24
N SER A 16 -6.86 -2.30 -39.92
CA SER A 16 -6.07 -3.54 -40.06
C SER A 16 -4.56 -3.32 -39.92
N PRO A 17 -4.08 -2.86 -38.76
CA PRO A 17 -2.65 -2.77 -38.49
C PRO A 17 -2.03 -4.17 -38.31
N THR A 18 -0.79 -4.36 -38.79
CA THR A 18 -0.10 -5.67 -38.79
C THR A 18 1.29 -5.65 -38.12
N ARG A 19 1.68 -4.55 -37.46
CA ARG A 19 2.99 -4.39 -36.78
C ARG A 19 2.90 -3.52 -35.52
N ILE A 20 3.93 -3.61 -34.67
CA ILE A 20 4.05 -2.91 -33.37
C ILE A 20 4.87 -1.63 -33.54
N LEU A 21 4.40 -0.52 -32.97
CA LEU A 21 5.14 0.74 -32.90
C LEU A 21 6.21 0.64 -31.79
N ASP A 22 7.48 0.70 -32.17
CA ASP A 22 8.60 0.88 -31.24
C ASP A 22 9.07 2.33 -31.30
N VAL A 23 9.22 2.98 -30.15
CA VAL A 23 9.63 4.39 -30.04
C VAL A 23 10.99 4.43 -29.37
N ASN A 24 12.03 4.71 -30.15
CA ASN A 24 13.38 4.96 -29.64
C ASN A 24 13.48 6.40 -29.10
N GLY A 25 12.80 6.67 -27.98
CA GLY A 25 12.73 7.97 -27.32
C GLY A 25 11.46 8.15 -26.48
N ASP A 26 11.14 9.38 -26.10
CA ASP A 26 9.97 9.67 -25.29
C ASP A 26 8.67 9.71 -26.11
N ALA A 27 7.66 8.95 -25.68
CA ALA A 27 6.31 9.05 -26.22
C ALA A 27 5.46 10.03 -25.38
N ARG A 28 4.81 11.01 -26.03
CA ARG A 28 3.91 11.96 -25.36
C ARG A 28 2.46 11.75 -25.82
N VAL A 29 1.57 11.41 -24.89
CA VAL A 29 0.12 11.41 -25.13
C VAL A 29 -0.42 12.82 -24.87
N ARG A 30 -0.95 13.48 -25.91
CA ARG A 30 -1.40 14.89 -25.81
C ARG A 30 -2.79 15.05 -25.21
N VAL A 31 -3.67 14.08 -25.43
CA VAL A 31 -5.05 14.12 -24.95
C VAL A 31 -5.34 12.82 -24.20
N LEU A 32 -5.52 12.93 -22.89
CA LEU A 32 -6.25 11.97 -22.07
C LEU A 32 -7.51 12.72 -21.63
N SER A 33 -8.69 12.20 -21.92
CA SER A 33 -9.95 12.88 -21.59
C SER A 33 -10.03 13.14 -20.10
N ASP A 34 -10.44 14.34 -19.71
CA ASP A 34 -10.61 14.70 -18.30
C ASP A 34 -11.62 13.75 -17.63
N ILE A 35 -11.23 13.23 -16.46
CA ILE A 35 -12.13 12.54 -15.56
C ILE A 35 -12.50 13.54 -14.45
N LEU A 36 -13.79 13.71 -14.18
CA LEU A 36 -14.25 14.60 -13.12
C LEU A 36 -13.75 14.10 -11.75
N MET A 37 -12.85 14.85 -11.13
CA MET A 37 -12.43 14.62 -9.76
C MET A 37 -13.61 14.81 -8.79
N PRO A 38 -13.71 14.06 -7.68
CA PRO A 38 -12.72 13.09 -7.16
C PRO A 38 -12.90 11.64 -7.67
N ASN A 39 -13.84 11.38 -8.59
CA ASN A 39 -14.24 10.02 -9.00
C ASN A 39 -13.39 9.46 -10.14
N VAL A 40 -12.08 9.55 -10.00
CA VAL A 40 -11.16 8.88 -10.93
C VAL A 40 -11.40 7.38 -10.83
N SER A 41 -11.63 6.69 -11.95
CA SER A 41 -11.80 5.23 -11.97
C SER A 41 -10.52 4.50 -12.37
N GLN A 42 -9.57 5.21 -12.99
CA GLN A 42 -8.38 4.64 -13.61
C GLN A 42 -7.19 5.56 -13.43
N VAL A 43 -6.03 4.97 -13.12
CA VAL A 43 -4.73 5.61 -13.09
C VAL A 43 -3.85 4.87 -14.08
N LEU A 44 -3.12 5.61 -14.92
CA LEU A 44 -2.10 5.03 -15.78
C LEU A 44 -0.80 4.90 -14.97
N VAL A 45 -0.26 3.69 -14.89
CA VAL A 45 0.98 3.37 -14.16
C VAL A 45 1.97 2.67 -15.10
N THR A 46 3.25 2.65 -14.72
CA THR A 46 4.29 1.88 -15.43
C THR A 46 4.93 0.88 -14.48
N ASP A 47 5.25 -0.31 -14.97
CA ASP A 47 6.09 -1.25 -14.21
C ASP A 47 7.61 -0.98 -14.40
N THR A 48 8.44 -1.81 -13.77
CA THR A 48 9.91 -1.71 -13.84
C THR A 48 10.48 -1.99 -15.23
N SER A 49 9.70 -2.60 -16.12
CA SER A 49 10.07 -2.85 -17.52
C SER A 49 9.54 -1.76 -18.45
N GLY A 50 8.91 -0.71 -17.91
CA GLY A 50 8.38 0.41 -18.67
C GLY A 50 7.04 0.12 -19.35
N LEU A 51 6.38 -1.00 -19.02
CA LEU A 51 5.08 -1.33 -19.61
C LEU A 51 3.98 -0.50 -18.96
N LEU A 52 3.19 0.20 -19.78
CA LEU A 52 2.04 0.99 -19.34
C LEU A 52 0.87 0.06 -18.98
N GLN A 53 0.33 0.24 -17.78
CA GLN A 53 -0.78 -0.54 -17.25
C GLN A 53 -1.84 0.40 -16.66
N GLN A 54 -3.07 -0.10 -16.61
CA GLN A 54 -4.15 0.55 -15.89
C GLN A 54 -4.19 0.01 -14.46
N ALA A 55 -4.18 0.91 -13.48
CA ALA A 55 -4.50 0.64 -12.09
C ALA A 55 -5.79 1.37 -11.71
N THR A 56 -6.43 0.97 -10.63
CA THR A 56 -7.47 1.82 -10.01
C THR A 56 -6.85 2.72 -8.96
N PRO A 57 -7.46 3.86 -8.61
CA PRO A 57 -6.99 4.64 -7.47
C PRO A 57 -6.95 3.83 -6.17
N ILE A 58 -7.84 2.84 -6.01
CA ILE A 58 -7.79 1.93 -4.86
C ILE A 58 -6.55 1.04 -4.88
N ASP A 59 -6.11 0.54 -6.05
CA ASP A 59 -4.86 -0.22 -6.15
C ASP A 59 -3.63 0.63 -5.79
N VAL A 60 -3.64 1.91 -6.17
CA VAL A 60 -2.57 2.87 -5.87
C VAL A 60 -2.60 3.29 -4.40
N LEU A 61 -3.80 3.52 -3.83
CA LEU A 61 -3.98 4.02 -2.46
C LEU A 61 -3.93 2.91 -1.39
N TYR A 62 -4.31 1.68 -1.73
CA TYR A 62 -4.46 0.56 -0.78
C TYR A 62 -3.46 -0.57 -1.01
N SER A 63 -2.43 -0.36 -1.84
CA SER A 63 -1.24 -1.21 -1.88
C SER A 63 -0.62 -1.44 -0.48
N SER A 64 -0.85 -0.53 0.47
CA SER A 64 -0.54 -0.72 1.88
C SER A 64 -1.66 -1.45 2.64
N GLY A 65 -1.63 -2.78 2.62
CA GLY A 65 -2.54 -3.56 3.45
C GLY A 65 -2.86 -4.97 2.98
N LEU A 66 -2.22 -5.47 1.92
CA LEU A 66 -2.39 -6.86 1.53
C LEU A 66 -1.73 -7.77 2.57
N TYR A 67 -2.59 -8.47 3.31
CA TYR A 67 -2.27 -9.69 4.04
C TYR A 67 -1.49 -10.63 3.12
N ASN A 68 -0.16 -10.68 3.26
CA ASN A 68 0.56 -11.87 2.85
C ASN A 68 0.53 -12.81 4.04
N ARG A 69 -0.39 -13.79 4.03
CA ARG A 69 -0.28 -14.93 4.94
C ARG A 69 1.11 -15.52 4.72
N ASN A 70 2.06 -15.20 5.59
CA ASN A 70 3.17 -16.09 5.72
C ASN A 70 2.56 -17.41 6.18
N ALA A 71 2.72 -18.49 5.41
CA ALA A 71 1.99 -19.74 5.60
C ALA A 71 2.19 -20.37 7.01
N GLY A 72 3.09 -19.82 7.83
CA GLY A 72 3.32 -20.17 9.22
C GLY A 72 3.09 -19.08 10.28
N SER A 73 2.51 -17.90 10.00
CA SER A 73 2.27 -16.89 11.06
C SER A 73 1.04 -15.99 10.81
N ASN A 74 0.14 -15.96 11.79
CA ASN A 74 -1.05 -15.11 11.79
C ASN A 74 -0.79 -13.69 12.31
N ASN A 75 0.39 -13.45 12.89
CA ASN A 75 0.76 -12.23 13.63
C ASN A 75 1.84 -11.41 12.89
N TYR A 76 1.96 -11.55 11.58
CA TYR A 76 3.01 -10.90 10.79
C TYR A 76 2.46 -10.28 9.51
N TRP A 77 2.77 -9.00 9.30
CA TRP A 77 2.33 -8.19 8.16
C TRP A 77 3.55 -7.57 7.48
N THR A 78 3.56 -7.47 6.15
CA THR A 78 4.66 -6.89 5.38
C THR A 78 4.14 -5.92 4.31
N GLY A 79 5.03 -5.08 3.78
CA GLY A 79 4.69 -4.19 2.67
C GLY A 79 3.75 -3.03 3.05
N ILE A 80 3.64 -2.70 4.33
CA ILE A 80 2.81 -1.58 4.78
C ILE A 80 3.54 -0.29 4.39
N TYR A 81 3.02 0.45 3.41
CA TYR A 81 3.60 1.74 3.02
C TYR A 81 3.35 2.79 4.11
N VAL A 82 4.41 3.29 4.75
CA VAL A 82 4.33 4.26 5.87
C VAL A 82 4.82 5.66 5.48
N GLY A 83 5.32 5.82 4.25
CA GLY A 83 5.91 7.06 3.77
C GLY A 83 7.24 7.39 4.44
N SER A 84 7.74 8.60 4.23
CA SER A 84 9.02 9.10 4.78
C SER A 84 8.87 9.89 6.08
N LYS A 85 7.68 10.48 6.34
CA LYS A 85 7.44 11.35 7.49
C LYS A 85 6.48 10.77 8.52
N ALA A 86 5.27 10.45 8.09
CA ALA A 86 4.23 9.94 8.96
C ALA A 86 3.12 9.27 8.15
N CYS A 87 2.34 8.41 8.81
CA CYS A 87 1.13 7.83 8.27
C CYS A 87 0.07 7.66 9.36
N ARG A 88 -1.20 7.63 8.96
CA ARG A 88 -2.25 7.05 9.79
C ARG A 88 -2.35 5.56 9.47
N LEU A 89 -2.42 4.75 10.50
CA LEU A 89 -2.59 3.29 10.40
C LEU A 89 -3.90 2.92 11.06
N ASP A 90 -4.81 2.35 10.28
CA ASP A 90 -6.06 1.78 10.77
C ASP A 90 -5.94 0.25 10.74
N PHE A 91 -6.40 -0.41 11.79
CA PHE A 91 -6.39 -1.85 11.92
C PHE A 91 -7.81 -2.36 12.18
N THR A 92 -8.18 -3.43 11.47
CA THR A 92 -9.38 -4.22 11.76
C THR A 92 -8.97 -5.68 11.83
N GLY A 93 -9.29 -6.33 12.94
CA GLY A 93 -8.88 -7.71 13.15
C GLY A 93 -9.55 -8.38 14.33
N ARG A 94 -8.97 -9.50 14.72
CA ARG A 94 -9.48 -10.41 15.74
C ARG A 94 -8.33 -10.92 16.60
N ILE A 95 -8.56 -10.96 17.91
CA ILE A 95 -7.82 -11.78 18.85
C ILE A 95 -8.33 -13.20 18.66
N ALA A 96 -7.59 -14.02 17.91
CA ALA A 96 -8.09 -15.28 17.37
C ALA A 96 -8.45 -16.29 18.47
N ASP A 97 -7.61 -16.39 19.51
CA ASP A 97 -7.81 -17.34 20.60
C ASP A 97 -9.05 -17.06 21.44
N TYR A 98 -9.55 -15.82 21.41
CA TYR A 98 -10.68 -15.35 22.20
C TYR A 98 -11.88 -14.95 21.33
N SER A 99 -11.82 -15.22 20.02
CA SER A 99 -12.87 -14.89 19.05
C SER A 99 -13.39 -13.46 19.16
N THR A 100 -12.51 -12.52 19.52
CA THR A 100 -12.88 -11.14 19.85
C THR A 100 -12.39 -10.20 18.76
N ASP A 101 -13.32 -9.54 18.08
CA ASP A 101 -13.02 -8.56 17.05
C ASP A 101 -12.66 -7.21 17.67
N PHE A 102 -11.69 -6.52 17.09
CA PHE A 102 -11.24 -5.23 17.57
C PHE A 102 -10.77 -4.35 16.43
N THR A 103 -10.80 -3.04 16.69
CA THR A 103 -10.29 -2.03 15.75
C THR A 103 -9.48 -1.00 16.50
N PHE A 104 -8.50 -0.43 15.80
CA PHE A 104 -7.80 0.76 16.29
C PHE A 104 -7.29 1.60 15.12
N SER A 105 -6.98 2.85 15.42
CA SER A 105 -6.29 3.80 14.56
C SER A 105 -5.17 4.45 15.36
N VAL A 106 -3.97 4.46 14.80
CA VAL A 106 -2.81 5.18 15.33
C VAL A 106 -2.27 6.14 14.29
N PHE A 107 -1.73 7.26 14.75
CA PHE A 107 -0.87 8.12 13.96
C PHE A 107 0.57 7.72 14.23
N TYR A 108 1.29 7.27 13.20
CA TYR A 108 2.68 6.88 13.29
C TYR A 108 3.57 7.94 12.65
N LYS A 109 4.39 8.60 13.47
CA LYS A 109 5.42 9.53 13.01
C LYS A 109 6.78 8.83 13.01
N ILE A 110 7.38 8.71 11.82
CA ILE A 110 8.64 7.98 11.63
C ILE A 110 9.73 8.56 12.53
N GLY A 111 10.42 7.68 13.27
CA GLY A 111 11.48 8.03 14.23
C GLY A 111 11.00 8.62 15.56
N THR A 112 9.72 8.99 15.69
CA THR A 112 9.15 9.51 16.95
C THR A 112 8.27 8.47 17.65
N GLY A 113 7.47 7.72 16.90
CA GLY A 113 6.57 6.70 17.43
C GLY A 113 5.10 6.99 17.20
N PHE A 114 4.27 6.43 18.07
CA PHE A 114 2.83 6.30 17.84
C PHE A 114 2.02 7.22 18.74
N GLN A 115 0.98 7.81 18.19
CA GLN A 115 -0.06 8.51 18.92
C GLN A 115 -1.39 7.82 18.66
N MET A 116 -2.17 7.64 19.72
CA MET A 116 -3.49 7.04 19.59
C MET A 116 -4.51 7.99 18.97
N VAL A 117 -5.29 7.47 18.01
CA VAL A 117 -6.36 8.22 17.33
C VAL A 117 -7.73 7.68 17.76
N SER A 118 -7.95 6.37 17.65
CA SER A 118 -9.20 5.72 18.10
C SER A 118 -8.97 4.25 18.40
N GLN A 119 -9.74 3.68 19.33
CA GLN A 119 -9.69 2.25 19.67
C GLN A 119 -11.10 1.75 20.00
N ASN A 120 -11.34 0.46 19.76
CA ASN A 120 -12.54 -0.25 20.17
C ASN A 120 -12.14 -1.65 20.66
N VAL A 121 -12.72 -2.08 21.78
CA VAL A 121 -12.44 -3.34 22.51
C VAL A 121 -11.04 -3.41 23.14
N VAL A 122 -10.03 -2.82 22.53
CA VAL A 122 -8.63 -2.83 23.00
C VAL A 122 -8.21 -1.48 23.58
N THR A 123 -7.14 -1.51 24.37
CA THR A 123 -6.38 -0.31 24.78
C THR A 123 -5.01 -0.33 24.13
N ILE A 124 -4.68 0.75 23.43
CA ILE A 124 -3.40 0.91 22.74
C ILE A 124 -2.47 1.79 23.56
N ASN A 125 -1.28 1.26 23.86
CA ASN A 125 -0.27 1.97 24.62
C ASN A 125 1.01 2.10 23.78
N PRO A 126 1.34 3.28 23.24
CA PRO A 126 2.63 3.52 22.60
C PRO A 126 3.77 3.09 23.52
N ASN A 127 4.74 2.33 22.98
CA ASN A 127 5.85 1.80 23.76
C ASN A 127 7.15 2.54 23.43
N ASP A 128 7.51 2.58 22.15
CA ASP A 128 8.70 3.26 21.66
C ASP A 128 8.48 3.78 20.22
N ALA A 129 9.56 4.24 19.58
CA ALA A 129 9.51 4.79 18.23
C ALA A 129 9.04 3.79 17.16
N THR A 130 9.11 2.48 17.42
CA THR A 130 8.77 1.44 16.44
C THR A 130 7.81 0.39 16.99
N SER A 131 7.23 0.59 18.18
CA SER A 131 6.27 -0.35 18.73
C SER A 131 5.22 0.27 19.64
N PHE A 132 4.11 -0.46 19.77
CA PHE A 132 3.04 -0.17 20.72
C PHE A 132 2.39 -1.48 21.19
N TYR A 133 1.78 -1.44 22.37
CA TYR A 133 0.99 -2.54 22.90
C TYR A 133 -0.47 -2.41 22.49
N VAL A 134 -1.09 -3.54 22.14
CA VAL A 134 -2.53 -3.74 22.03
C VAL A 134 -2.96 -4.60 23.20
N ASN A 135 -3.74 -4.03 24.12
CA ASN A 135 -4.14 -4.68 25.37
C ASN A 135 -5.63 -5.01 25.35
N TRP A 136 -5.98 -6.22 25.77
CA TRP A 136 -7.35 -6.66 25.98
C TRP A 136 -7.42 -7.53 27.24
N GLY A 137 -8.07 -7.03 28.29
CA GLY A 137 -8.06 -7.69 29.60
C GLY A 137 -6.62 -7.93 30.08
N SER A 138 -6.27 -9.18 30.34
CA SER A 138 -4.91 -9.60 30.76
C SER A 138 -3.97 -9.92 29.60
N VAL A 139 -4.44 -9.87 28.35
CA VAL A 139 -3.67 -10.18 27.15
C VAL A 139 -3.03 -8.91 26.60
N ASN A 140 -1.73 -8.94 26.34
CA ASN A 140 -1.02 -7.85 25.68
C ASN A 140 -0.28 -8.37 24.44
N TYR A 141 -0.49 -7.72 23.31
CA TYR A 141 0.27 -7.94 22.09
C TYR A 141 1.22 -6.77 21.89
N LEU A 142 2.49 -7.05 21.67
CA LEU A 142 3.46 -6.03 21.27
C LEU A 142 3.55 -6.00 19.75
N PHE A 143 3.02 -4.97 19.13
CA PHE A 143 3.12 -4.74 17.69
C PHE A 143 4.42 -3.97 17.43
N ARG A 144 5.38 -4.62 16.78
CA ARG A 144 6.68 -4.02 16.44
C ARG A 144 6.84 -3.86 14.93
N PHE A 145 7.22 -2.66 14.54
CA PHE A 145 7.47 -2.22 13.18
C PHE A 145 8.96 -2.35 12.85
N THR A 146 9.26 -2.92 11.69
CA THR A 146 10.61 -2.92 11.09
C THR A 146 10.53 -2.19 9.76
N LEU A 147 11.21 -1.04 9.67
CA LEU A 147 11.19 -0.17 8.49
C LEU A 147 12.20 -0.63 7.43
N THR A 148 11.76 -0.63 6.16
CA THR A 148 12.57 -0.88 4.97
C THR A 148 12.21 0.15 3.90
N GLY A 149 13.02 1.20 3.77
CA GLY A 149 12.68 2.35 2.92
C GLY A 149 11.37 3.01 3.37
N ASN A 150 10.44 3.22 2.44
CA ASN A 150 9.12 3.81 2.72
C ASN A 150 8.07 2.78 3.16
N THR A 151 8.47 1.54 3.45
CA THR A 151 7.59 0.46 3.86
C THR A 151 7.97 -0.08 5.23
N ALA A 152 7.04 -0.81 5.86
CA ALA A 152 7.23 -1.47 7.13
C ALA A 152 6.71 -2.91 7.08
N SER A 153 7.37 -3.77 7.85
CA SER A 153 6.78 -5.01 8.35
C SER A 153 6.37 -4.84 9.80
N VAL A 154 5.34 -5.56 10.23
CA VAL A 154 4.81 -5.53 11.59
C VAL A 154 4.72 -6.95 12.11
N GLN A 155 5.22 -7.18 13.32
CA GLN A 155 5.04 -8.45 14.03
C GLN A 155 4.35 -8.19 15.37
N ALA A 156 3.29 -8.94 15.65
CA ALA A 156 2.66 -8.96 16.98
C ALA A 156 3.22 -10.13 17.81
N THR A 157 3.81 -9.82 18.97
CA THR A 157 4.40 -10.79 19.90
C THR A 157 3.75 -10.73 21.29
N ASN A 158 4.24 -11.54 22.24
CA ASN A 158 3.88 -11.58 23.68
C ASN A 158 2.59 -12.32 24.06
N ALA A 159 1.67 -12.54 23.14
CA ALA A 159 0.46 -13.32 23.37
C ALA A 159 0.28 -14.36 22.24
N GLY A 160 -0.87 -15.04 22.24
CA GLY A 160 -1.23 -16.02 21.23
C GLY A 160 -1.50 -15.38 19.85
N TRP A 161 -2.58 -15.74 19.17
CA TRP A 161 -2.79 -15.30 17.79
C TRP A 161 -3.68 -14.05 17.70
N CYS A 162 -3.26 -13.06 16.92
CA CYS A 162 -4.08 -11.96 16.47
C CYS A 162 -3.93 -11.82 14.96
N GLN A 163 -5.05 -11.69 14.26
CA GLN A 163 -5.07 -11.58 12.80
C GLN A 163 -5.87 -10.37 12.39
N GLY A 164 -5.60 -9.82 11.20
CA GLY A 164 -6.35 -8.68 10.70
C GLY A 164 -5.65 -8.00 9.54
N THR A 165 -6.13 -6.81 9.24
CA THR A 165 -5.69 -6.02 8.10
C THR A 165 -5.30 -4.63 8.57
N PHE A 166 -4.10 -4.20 8.18
CA PHE A 166 -3.69 -2.81 8.26
C PHE A 166 -4.13 -2.06 7.01
N ARG A 167 -4.54 -0.81 7.19
CA ARG A 167 -4.68 0.18 6.14
C ARG A 167 -3.80 1.36 6.51
N SER A 168 -2.92 1.76 5.61
CA SER A 168 -2.07 2.92 5.81
C SER A 168 -2.53 4.08 4.95
N ILE A 169 -2.47 5.28 5.52
CA ILE A 169 -2.71 6.54 4.83
C ILE A 169 -1.43 7.38 5.06
N PRO A 170 -0.44 7.28 4.16
CA PRO A 170 0.79 8.05 4.26
C PRO A 170 0.50 9.55 4.09
N ILE A 171 1.20 10.38 4.83
CA ILE A 171 1.28 11.81 4.53
C ILE A 171 2.37 11.97 3.47
N MET A 172 1.94 12.30 2.26
CA MET A 172 2.83 12.61 1.15
C MET A 172 3.30 14.07 1.24
N ASP A 173 4.54 14.30 0.86
CA ASP A 173 5.18 15.62 0.81
C ASP A 173 4.76 16.42 -0.43
#